data_AF-A0A2N5I8G5-F1
#
_entry.id   AF-A0A2N5I8G5-F1
#
_cell.length_a   1.000
_cell.length_b   1.000
_cell.length_c   1.000
_cell.angle_alpha   90.00
_cell.angle_beta   90.00
_cell.angle_gamma   90.00
#
_symmetry.space_group_name_H-M   'P 1'
#
loop_
_entity.id
_entity.type
_entity.pdbx_description
1 polymer ?
#
loop_
_entity_poly.entity_id
_entity_poly.type
_entity_poly.pdbx_seq_one_letter_code
_entity_poly.pdbx_strand_id
1 'polypeptide(L)' 'MTGNSRQQLNVRITQETLEKLDEIVEYYQENTRIGRVYKGDVLTDIIEKSYEVMNKQKAVRKKI' A
#
# COMPACT_ATOMS: atom_id res chain seq x y z
N MET A 1 -10.93 8.07 -23.73
CA MET A 1 -11.51 7.72 -22.42
C MET A 1 -10.95 6.36 -22.02
N THR A 2 -9.77 6.33 -21.39
CA THR A 2 -9.14 5.10 -20.91
C THR A 2 -9.81 4.73 -19.57
N GLY A 3 -10.65 3.71 -19.58
CA GLY A 3 -11.24 3.19 -18.35
C GLY A 3 -10.14 2.80 -17.37
N ASN A 4 -10.32 3.14 -16.09
CA ASN A 4 -9.51 2.64 -14.97
C ASN A 4 -9.66 1.12 -14.88
N SER A 5 -9.03 0.38 -15.79
CA SER A 5 -8.97 -1.07 -15.75
C SER A 5 -8.13 -1.44 -14.53
N ARG A 6 -8.79 -1.88 -13.45
CA ARG A 6 -8.12 -2.47 -12.30
C ARG A 6 -7.25 -3.62 -12.81
N GLN A 7 -5.95 -3.57 -12.54
CA GLN A 7 -5.02 -4.64 -12.88
C GLN A 7 -4.72 -5.46 -11.63
N GLN A 8 -4.63 -6.77 -11.78
CA GLN A 8 -4.25 -7.66 -10.68
C GLN A 8 -2.73 -7.74 -10.59
N LEU A 9 -2.20 -7.49 -9.40
CA LEU A 9 -0.79 -7.73 -9.07
C LEU A 9 -0.65 -9.13 -8.46
N ASN A 10 0.08 -10.01 -9.13
CA ASN A 10 0.45 -11.31 -8.57
C ASN A 10 1.83 -11.21 -7.95
N VAL A 11 1.94 -11.48 -6.64
CA VAL A 11 3.19 -11.38 -5.89
C VAL A 11 3.42 -12.65 -5.09
N ARG A 12 4.69 -13.09 -5.02
CA ARG A 12 5.13 -14.11 -4.06
C ARG A 12 5.92 -13.41 -2.97
N ILE A 13 5.56 -13.67 -1.72
CA ILE A 13 6.19 -13.09 -0.54
C ILE A 13 6.53 -14.19 0.46
N THR A 14 7.44 -13.90 1.39
CA THR A 14 7.74 -14.80 2.50
C THR A 14 6.57 -14.82 3.50
N GLN A 15 6.51 -15.89 4.30
CA GLN A 15 5.53 -16.00 5.39
C GLN A 15 5.64 -14.82 6.37
N GLU A 16 6.85 -14.44 6.75
CA GLU A 16 7.11 -13.29 7.63
C GLU A 16 6.56 -11.98 7.04
N THR A 17 6.65 -11.80 5.71
CA THR A 17 6.10 -10.60 5.06
C THR A 17 4.57 -10.62 5.05
N LEU A 18 3.97 -11.80 4.89
CA LEU A 18 2.52 -11.97 4.97
C LEU A 18 2.01 -11.65 6.37
N GLU A 19 2.69 -12.14 7.42
CA GLU A 19 2.35 -11.87 8.82
C GLU A 19 2.40 -10.38 9.15
N LYS A 20 3.43 -9.67 8.67
CA LYS A 20 3.52 -8.20 8.81
C LYS A 20 2.35 -7.50 8.12
N LEU A 21 1.93 -7.94 6.94
CA LEU A 21 0.78 -7.35 6.25
C LEU A 21 -0.52 -7.58 7.04
N ASP A 22 -0.64 -8.75 7.69
CA ASP A 22 -1.81 -9.09 8.49
C ASP A 22 -1.91 -8.21 9.74
N GLU A 23 -0.81 -7.99 10.44
CA GLU A 23 -0.73 -7.08 11.58
C GLU A 23 -1.08 -5.63 11.18
N ILE A 24 -0.60 -5.16 10.01
CA ILE A 24 -0.96 -3.82 9.51
C ILE A 24 -2.46 -3.75 9.21
N VAL A 25 -3.05 -4.79 8.63
CA VAL A 25 -4.49 -4.85 8.36
C VAL A 25 -5.29 -4.81 9.66
N GLU A 26 -4.87 -5.54 10.68
CA GLU A 26 -5.49 -5.50 12.01
C GLU A 26 -5.42 -4.09 12.60
N TYR A 27 -4.26 -3.45 12.56
CA TYR A 27 -4.10 -2.06 13.00
C TYR A 27 -5.05 -1.11 12.25
N TYR A 28 -5.20 -1.24 10.93
CA TYR A 28 -6.12 -0.42 10.15
C TYR A 28 -7.58 -0.72 10.52
N GLN A 29 -7.91 -1.99 10.75
CA GLN A 29 -9.26 -2.43 11.12
C GLN A 29 -9.68 -1.88 12.49
N GLU A 30 -8.79 -1.88 13.48
CA GLU A 30 -9.03 -1.30 14.81
C GLU A 30 -9.32 0.20 14.74
N ASN A 31 -8.65 0.89 13.82
CA ASN A 31 -8.79 2.33 13.63
C ASN A 31 -9.92 2.70 12.64
N THR A 32 -10.57 1.70 12.01
CA THR A 32 -11.66 1.91 11.06
C THR A 32 -13.02 1.82 11.77
N ARG A 33 -13.76 2.94 11.79
CA ARG A 33 -15.05 3.03 12.50
C ARG A 33 -16.16 2.18 11.85
N ILE A 34 -16.17 2.03 10.54
CA ILE A 34 -17.18 1.29 9.77
C ILE A 34 -16.51 0.63 8.57
N GLY A 35 -16.80 -0.66 8.35
CA GLY A 35 -16.34 -1.42 7.19
C GLY A 35 -15.26 -2.45 7.53
N ARG A 36 -14.94 -3.28 6.53
CA ARG A 36 -13.86 -4.27 6.60
C ARG A 36 -12.65 -3.75 5.85
N VAL A 37 -11.47 -3.97 6.42
CA VAL A 37 -10.19 -3.66 5.80
C VAL A 37 -9.65 -4.91 5.11
N TYR A 38 -9.31 -4.80 3.82
CA TYR A 38 -8.76 -5.92 3.05
C TYR A 38 -7.25 -5.76 2.83
N LYS A 39 -6.53 -6.88 2.79
CA LYS A 39 -5.08 -6.92 2.51
C LYS A 39 -4.72 -6.18 1.21
N GLY A 40 -5.55 -6.31 0.17
CA GLY A 40 -5.34 -5.66 -1.12
C GLY A 40 -5.43 -4.13 -1.05
N ASP A 41 -6.37 -3.61 -0.26
CA ASP A 41 -6.54 -2.16 -0.07
C ASP A 41 -5.36 -1.60 0.73
N VAL A 42 -4.96 -2.28 1.80
CA VAL A 42 -3.79 -1.91 2.61
C VAL A 42 -2.50 -1.95 1.79
N LEU A 43 -2.29 -3.00 0.99
CA LEU A 43 -1.11 -3.10 0.13
C LEU A 43 -1.08 -1.96 -0.90
N THR A 44 -2.22 -1.61 -1.48
CA THR A 44 -2.33 -0.49 -2.43
C THR A 44 -1.94 0.83 -1.76
N ASP A 45 -2.49 1.11 -0.58
CA ASP A 45 -2.20 2.32 0.20
C ASP A 45 -0.72 2.41 0.60
N ILE A 46 -0.09 1.30 1.02
CA ILE A 46 1.35 1.24 1.31
C ILE A 46 2.18 1.60 0.08
N ILE A 47 1.82 1.08 -1.10
CA ILE A 47 2.52 1.34 -2.35
C ILE A 47 2.39 2.83 -2.72
N GLU A 48 1.19 3.39 -2.64
CA GLU A 48 0.94 4.82 -2.94
C GLU A 48 1.73 5.74 -2.02
N LYS A 49 1.67 5.51 -0.70
CA LYS A 49 2.45 6.28 0.29
C LYS A 49 3.95 6.19 0.05
N SER A 50 4.45 4.98 -0.24
CA SER A 50 5.88 4.77 -0.54
C SER A 50 6.30 5.48 -1.82
N TYR A 51 5.44 5.50 -2.84
CA TYR A 51 5.68 6.21 -4.09
C TYR A 51 5.74 7.73 -3.89
N GLU A 52 4.86 8.30 -3.07
CA GLU A 52 4.91 9.71 -2.69
C GLU A 52 6.22 10.07 -1.99
N VAL A 53 6.65 9.27 -1.02
CA VAL A 53 7.91 9.47 -0.30
C VAL A 53 9.09 9.43 -1.28
N MET A 54 9.13 8.45 -2.18
CA MET A 54 10.17 8.36 -3.21
C MET A 54 10.19 9.63 -4.09
N ASN A 55 9.03 10.14 -4.50
CA ASN A 55 8.96 11.35 -5.32
C ASN A 55 9.43 12.60 -4.57
N LYS A 56 9.09 12.73 -3.29
CA LYS A 56 9.60 13.80 -2.42
C LYS A 56 11.14 13.75 -2.35
N GLN A 57 11.71 12.56 -2.17
CA GLN A 57 13.18 12.37 -2.15
C GLN A 57 13.84 12.72 -3.50
N LYS A 58 13.23 12.31 -4.62
CA LYS A 58 13.71 12.68 -5.97
C LYS A 58 13.69 14.18 -6.20
N ALA A 59 12.65 14.88 -5.73
CA ALA A 59 12.53 16.32 -5.88
C ALA A 59 13.60 17.08 -5.08
N VAL A 60 13.93 16.63 -3.87
CA VAL A 60 15.02 17.21 -3.07
C VAL A 60 16.36 17.01 -3.76
N ARG A 61 16.67 15.81 -4.26
CA ARG A 61 17.92 15.53 -4.99
C ARG A 61 18.11 16.32 -6.28
N LYS A 62 17.03 16.78 -6.92
CA LYS A 62 17.11 17.63 -8.13
C LYS A 62 17.36 19.11 -7.82
N LYS A 63 17.17 19.53 -6.56
CA LYS A 63 17.36 20.92 -6.12
C LYS A 63 18.77 21.16 -5.52
N ILE A 64 19.53 20.09 -5.31
CA ILE A 64 20.94 20.09 -4.89
C ILE A 64 21.78 19.86 -6.14
#